data_AF-A0A0D6KU41-F1
#
_entry.id   AF-A0A0D6KU41-F1
#
_cell.length_a   1.000
_cell.length_b   1.000
_cell.length_c   1.000
_cell.angle_alpha   90.00
_cell.angle_beta   90.00
_cell.angle_gamma   90.00
#
_symmetry.space_group_name_H-M   'P 1'
#
loop_
_entity.id
_entity.type
_entity.pdbx_description
1 polymer ?
#
loop_
_entity_poly.entity_id
_entity_poly.type
_entity_poly.pdbx_seq_one_letter_code
_entity_poly.pdbx_strand_id
1 'polypeptide(L)'
;MSEGFETKSADSVKNICIQQKSREITDIGIIQQSLVEHFSDIKDHRVERTKKHQFTDILVIAILAIIAGAQGWEDIENYGISKQTWLEEFLALPNGIPCLTARYAKR
;
A
#
# COMPACT_ATOMS: atom_id res chain seq x y z
N MET A 1 -25.21 53.15 11.55
CA MET A 1 -24.41 52.70 12.70
C MET A 1 -24.82 51.25 12.94
N SER A 2 -24.10 50.24 12.43
CA SER A 2 -23.06 49.45 13.16
C SER A 2 -23.55 48.96 14.52
N GLU A 3 -23.49 47.69 14.96
CA GLU A 3 -22.97 46.39 14.50
C GLU A 3 -23.59 45.28 15.38
N GLY A 4 -23.51 44.02 14.95
CA GLY A 4 -23.34 42.85 15.84
C GLY A 4 -24.63 42.18 16.34
N PHE A 5 -24.70 40.86 16.53
CA PHE A 5 -23.69 39.81 16.50
C PHE A 5 -24.45 38.46 16.50
N GLU A 6 -24.57 37.79 15.35
CA GLU A 6 -25.12 36.43 15.29
C GLU A 6 -24.01 35.43 15.62
N THR A 7 -24.25 34.63 16.67
CA THR A 7 -23.31 33.63 17.13
C THR A 7 -23.87 32.22 16.96
N LYS A 8 -23.16 31.47 16.10
CA LYS A 8 -22.74 30.06 16.22
C LYS A 8 -23.83 29.03 16.50
N SER A 9 -23.99 28.09 15.58
CA SER A 9 -23.18 26.87 15.68
C SER A 9 -23.25 26.08 14.37
N ALA A 10 -22.08 25.58 13.98
CA ALA A 10 -21.91 24.67 12.87
C ALA A 10 -22.45 23.29 13.25
N ASP A 11 -23.23 22.68 12.35
CA ASP A 11 -23.21 21.24 12.15
C ASP A 11 -23.12 20.97 10.66
N SER A 12 -21.87 20.75 10.24
CA SER A 12 -21.44 20.36 8.91
C SER A 12 -21.93 18.93 8.63
N VAL A 13 -23.21 18.77 8.27
CA VAL A 13 -23.68 17.56 7.58
C VAL A 13 -23.19 17.65 6.12
N LYS A 14 -21.89 17.42 5.92
CA LYS A 14 -21.33 17.23 4.57
C LYS A 14 -21.70 15.84 4.11
N ASN A 15 -22.88 15.78 3.50
CA ASN A 15 -23.23 14.97 2.35
C ASN A 15 -22.30 13.77 2.12
N ILE A 16 -22.63 12.65 2.76
CA ILE A 16 -22.32 11.31 2.24
C ILE A 16 -23.23 11.11 1.03
N CYS A 17 -22.91 11.85 -0.03
CA CYS A 17 -23.23 11.43 -1.37
C CYS A 17 -22.07 10.52 -1.75
N ILE A 18 -22.30 9.21 -1.68
CA ILE A 18 -21.49 8.24 -2.40
C ILE A 18 -21.65 8.62 -3.87
N GLN A 19 -20.79 9.53 -4.32
CA GLN A 19 -20.71 9.95 -5.70
C GLN A 19 -20.20 8.72 -6.45
N GLN A 20 -21.14 8.03 -7.07
CA GLN A 20 -20.89 7.04 -8.12
C GLN A 20 -20.19 7.77 -9.27
N LYS A 21 -18.90 8.06 -9.12
CA LYS A 21 -18.09 8.68 -10.17
C LYS A 21 -17.60 7.57 -11.08
N SER A 22 -18.11 7.63 -12.30
CA SER A 22 -17.77 6.89 -13.52
C SER A 22 -16.56 5.97 -13.45
N ARG A 23 -16.73 4.73 -13.92
CA ARG A 23 -15.62 3.82 -14.27
C ARG A 23 -14.84 4.43 -15.45
N GLU A 24 -14.01 5.42 -15.19
CA GLU A 24 -12.89 5.68 -16.09
C GLU A 24 -11.83 4.65 -15.77
N ILE A 25 -11.42 3.89 -16.78
CA ILE A 25 -10.25 3.02 -16.68
C ILE A 25 -9.07 3.96 -16.53
N THR A 26 -8.68 4.23 -15.28
CA THR A 26 -7.50 5.00 -14.96
C THR A 26 -6.29 4.30 -15.56
N ASP A 27 -5.47 5.05 -16.29
CA ASP A 27 -4.22 4.53 -16.84
C ASP A 27 -3.37 3.90 -15.72
N ILE A 28 -2.75 2.76 -16.00
CA ILE A 28 -1.95 2.01 -15.02
C ILE A 28 -0.83 2.90 -14.48
N GLY A 29 -0.26 3.77 -15.30
CA GLY A 29 0.77 4.73 -14.90
C GLY A 29 0.27 5.76 -13.89
N ILE A 30 -0.98 6.23 -14.01
CA ILE A 30 -1.59 7.16 -13.02
C ILE A 30 -1.77 6.46 -11.67
N ILE A 31 -2.23 5.21 -11.67
CA ILE A 31 -2.37 4.41 -10.44
C ILE A 31 -1.00 4.21 -9.79
N GLN A 32 0.02 3.84 -10.57
CA GLN A 32 1.39 3.65 -10.06
C GLN A 32 1.95 4.93 -9.44
N GLN A 33 1.82 6.07 -10.12
CA GLN A 33 2.33 7.35 -9.61
C GLN A 33 1.63 7.76 -8.32
N SER A 34 0.30 7.63 -8.28
CA SER A 34 -0.50 7.92 -7.09
C SER A 34 -0.13 7.00 -5.92
N LEU A 35 0.08 5.71 -6.19
CA LEU A 35 0.49 4.74 -5.18
C LEU A 35 1.86 5.09 -4.58
N VAL A 36 2.84 5.42 -5.43
CA VAL A 36 4.18 5.84 -5.00
C VAL A 36 4.10 7.11 -4.18
N GLU A 37 3.33 8.11 -4.61
CA GLU A 37 3.17 9.37 -3.88
C GLU A 37 2.52 9.16 -2.51
N HIS A 38 1.47 8.35 -2.41
CA HIS A 38 0.83 8.01 -1.13
C HIS A 38 1.76 7.25 -0.19
N PHE A 39 2.61 6.36 -0.71
CA PHE A 39 3.57 5.63 0.13
C PHE A 39 4.85 6.42 0.42
N SER A 40 5.10 7.53 -0.29
CA SER A 40 6.26 8.39 -0.05
C SER A 40 6.20 9.11 1.30
N ASP A 41 4.98 9.47 1.74
CA ASP A 41 4.74 10.13 3.03
C ASP A 41 4.80 9.16 4.22
N ILE A 42 4.76 7.86 3.97
CA ILE A 42 4.79 6.85 5.04
C ILE A 42 6.23 6.64 5.49
N LYS A 43 6.52 7.13 6.69
CA LYS A 43 7.80 6.91 7.35
C LYS A 43 7.97 5.42 7.67
N ASP A 44 8.99 4.79 7.07
CA ASP A 44 9.36 3.41 7.38
C ASP A 44 9.96 3.31 8.79
N HIS A 45 9.17 2.83 9.74
CA HIS A 45 9.57 2.63 11.14
C HIS A 45 10.44 1.38 11.38
N ARG A 46 10.73 0.59 10.35
CA ARG A 46 11.61 -0.58 10.49
C ARG A 46 13.02 -0.14 10.84
N VAL A 47 13.72 -0.97 11.63
CA VAL A 47 15.10 -0.70 12.03
C VAL A 47 16.00 -0.69 10.80
N GLU A 48 16.85 0.32 10.64
CA GLU A 48 17.71 0.51 9.45
C GLU A 48 18.51 -0.74 9.08
N ARG A 49 19.06 -1.45 10.09
CA ARG A 49 19.80 -2.72 9.90
C ARG A 49 19.00 -3.85 9.24
N THR A 50 17.67 -3.75 9.22
CA THR A 50 16.74 -4.76 8.68
C THR A 50 16.08 -4.34 7.36
N LYS A 51 16.40 -3.15 6.83
CA LYS A 51 15.87 -2.64 5.56
C LYS A 51 16.58 -3.25 4.35
N LYS A 52 16.44 -4.57 4.18
CA LYS A 52 16.93 -5.26 2.98
C LYS A 52 15.99 -5.08 1.79
N HIS A 53 14.69 -4.94 2.03
CA HIS A 53 13.69 -4.85 0.97
C HIS A 53 13.03 -3.48 1.02
N GLN A 54 12.77 -2.92 -0.17
CA GLN A 54 12.02 -1.68 -0.32
C GLN A 54 10.64 -1.86 0.34
N PHE A 55 10.19 -0.85 1.07
CA PHE A 55 8.91 -0.90 1.76
C PHE A 55 7.75 -1.07 0.77
N THR A 56 7.83 -0.36 -0.36
CA THR A 56 6.86 -0.45 -1.46
C THR A 56 6.72 -1.88 -1.99
N ASP A 57 7.84 -2.59 -2.19
CA ASP A 57 7.83 -3.96 -2.71
C ASP A 57 7.07 -4.92 -1.79
N ILE A 58 7.27 -4.76 -0.47
CA ILE A 58 6.57 -5.56 0.55
C ILE A 58 5.06 -5.31 0.51
N LEU A 59 4.65 -4.05 0.39
CA LEU A 59 3.23 -3.69 0.34
C LEU A 59 2.55 -4.24 -0.91
N VAL A 60 3.22 -4.13 -2.06
CA VAL A 60 2.69 -4.66 -3.32
C VAL A 60 2.52 -6.18 -3.24
N ILE A 61 3.52 -6.92 -2.74
CA ILE A 61 3.43 -8.37 -2.57
C ILE A 61 2.30 -8.74 -1.60
N ALA A 62 2.17 -8.01 -0.48
CA ALA A 62 1.11 -8.26 0.50
C ALA A 62 -0.28 -8.07 -0.10
N ILE A 63 -0.51 -6.99 -0.85
CA ILE A 63 -1.80 -6.72 -1.51
C ILE A 63 -2.12 -7.81 -2.54
N LEU A 64 -1.15 -8.20 -3.37
CA LEU A 64 -1.33 -9.24 -4.38
C LEU A 64 -1.65 -10.60 -3.75
N ALA A 65 -0.95 -10.95 -2.67
CA ALA A 65 -1.19 -12.17 -1.92
C ALA A 65 -2.58 -12.18 -1.27
N ILE A 66 -3.01 -11.06 -0.68
CA ILE A 66 -4.35 -10.94 -0.07
C ILE A 66 -5.45 -11.09 -1.13
N ILE A 67 -5.29 -10.49 -2.30
CA ILE A 67 -6.23 -10.66 -3.42
C ILE A 67 -6.25 -12.12 -3.90
N ALA A 68 -5.11 -12.81 -3.84
CA ALA A 68 -5.01 -14.25 -4.14
C ALA A 68 -5.58 -15.15 -3.03
N GLY A 69 -6.03 -14.60 -1.90
CA GLY A 69 -6.66 -15.34 -0.81
C GLY A 69 -5.77 -15.64 0.39
N ALA A 70 -4.57 -15.06 0.48
CA ALA A 70 -3.69 -15.21 1.65
C ALA A 70 -4.39 -14.77 2.94
N GLN A 71 -4.30 -15.60 3.99
CA GLN A 71 -4.91 -15.32 5.29
C GLN A 71 -3.89 -14.87 6.34
N GLY A 72 -2.59 -15.09 6.08
CA GLY A 72 -1.53 -14.68 7.00
C GLY A 72 -0.18 -14.40 6.33
N TRP A 73 0.79 -14.01 7.15
CA TRP A 73 2.15 -13.65 6.68
C TRP A 73 2.90 -14.83 6.04
N GLU A 74 2.65 -16.05 6.51
CA GLU A 74 3.23 -17.27 5.92
C GLU A 74 2.69 -17.51 4.50
N ASP A 75 1.40 -17.23 4.26
CA ASP A 75 0.80 -17.34 2.92
C ASP A 75 1.35 -16.28 1.98
N ILE A 76 1.59 -15.06 2.48
CA ILE A 76 2.21 -13.96 1.71
C ILE A 76 3.65 -14.34 1.31
N GLU A 77 4.42 -14.91 2.23
CA GLU A 77 5.77 -15.42 1.95
C GLU A 77 5.74 -16.54 0.90
N ASN A 78 4.84 -17.52 1.07
CA ASN A 78 4.65 -18.60 0.10
C ASN A 78 4.19 -18.10 -1.27
N TYR A 79 3.30 -17.11 -1.32
CA TYR A 79 2.88 -16.47 -2.56
C TYR A 79 4.08 -15.82 -3.25
N GLY A 80 4.86 -15.02 -2.51
CA GLY A 80 6.06 -14.36 -3.02
C GLY A 80 7.08 -15.36 -3.59
N ILE A 81 7.35 -16.45 -2.88
CA ILE A 81 8.27 -17.51 -3.35
C ILE A 81 7.71 -18.20 -4.59
N SER A 82 6.44 -18.58 -4.60
CA SER A 82 5.81 -19.30 -5.72
C SER A 82 5.70 -18.45 -7.00
N LYS A 83 5.63 -17.13 -6.87
CA LYS A 83 5.47 -16.18 -7.97
C LYS A 83 6.70 -15.30 -8.18
N GLN A 84 7.83 -15.63 -7.57
CA GLN A 84 9.03 -14.79 -7.58
C GLN A 84 9.43 -14.35 -8.99
N THR A 85 9.51 -15.29 -9.94
CA THR A 85 9.89 -15.00 -11.33
C THR A 85 8.97 -13.98 -12.00
N TRP A 86 7.67 -14.03 -11.70
CA TRP A 86 6.69 -13.07 -12.21
C TRP A 86 6.78 -11.73 -11.49
N LEU A 87 7.04 -11.74 -10.17
CA LEU A 87 7.25 -10.54 -9.38
C LEU A 87 8.49 -9.76 -9.83
N GLU A 88 9.57 -10.45 -10.21
CA GLU A 88 10.80 -9.85 -10.72
C GLU A 88 10.62 -9.13 -12.07
N GLU A 89 9.53 -9.36 -12.81
CA GLU A 89 9.23 -8.63 -14.05
C GLU A 89 8.83 -7.17 -13.79
N PHE A 90 8.30 -6.87 -12.60
CA PHE A 90 7.80 -5.53 -12.28
C PHE A 90 8.33 -4.96 -10.96
N LEU A 91 8.95 -5.77 -10.10
CA LEU A 91 9.65 -5.34 -8.89
C LEU A 91 11.15 -5.62 -9.03
N ALA A 92 11.98 -4.71 -8.52
CA ALA A 92 13.44 -4.86 -8.59
C ALA A 92 13.98 -5.96 -7.65
N LEU A 93 13.31 -6.21 -6.51
CA LEU A 93 13.63 -7.26 -5.52
C LEU A 93 15.15 -7.47 -5.27
N PRO A 94 15.92 -6.43 -4.88
CA PRO A 94 17.37 -6.52 -4.78
C PRO A 94 17.88 -7.55 -3.77
N ASN A 95 17.04 -7.93 -2.80
CA ASN A 95 17.35 -8.94 -1.79
C ASN A 95 16.36 -10.11 -1.81
N GLY A 96 15.59 -10.28 -2.88
CA GLY A 96 14.56 -11.31 -3.03
C GLY A 96 13.27 -11.02 -2.26
N ILE A 97 12.51 -12.09 -1.98
CA ILE A 97 11.20 -12.01 -1.33
C ILE A 97 11.37 -11.69 0.17
N PRO A 98 10.60 -10.73 0.71
CA PRO A 98 10.62 -10.43 2.14
C PRO A 98 10.11 -11.64 2.93
N CYS A 99 10.99 -12.27 3.71
CA CYS A 99 10.64 -13.34 4.63
C CYS A 99 10.56 -12.79 6.07
N LEU A 100 9.50 -13.17 6.79
CA LEU A 100 9.41 -12.90 8.22
C LEU A 100 10.23 -13.94 9.02
N THR A 101 10.31 -15.16 8.51
CA THR A 101 10.82 -16.31 9.24
C THR A 101 12.28 -16.59 8.86
N ALA A 102 13.18 -16.61 9.84
CA ALA A 102 14.57 -17.03 9.68
C ALA A 102 14.76 -18.50 9.21
N ARG A 103 13.68 -19.26 9.05
CA ARG A 103 13.68 -20.67 8.62
C ARG A 103 14.15 -20.85 7.17
N TYR A 104 14.05 -19.82 6.33
CA TYR A 104 14.35 -19.92 4.89
C TYR A 104 15.61 -19.16 4.43
N ALA A 105 16.33 -18.46 5.31
CA ALA A 105 17.55 -17.73 4.94
C ALA A 105 18.78 -18.63 4.66
N LYS A 106 18.59 -19.94 4.48
CA LYS A 106 19.68 -20.94 4.41
C LYS A 106 19.32 -22.17 3.54
N ARG A 107 18.79 -21.96 2.35
CA ARG A 107 18.84 -22.96 1.27
C ARG A 107 19.53 -22.36 0.06
#